data_AF-A0A811P778-F1
#
_entry.id   AF-A0A811P778-F1
#
_cell.length_a   1.000
_cell.length_b   1.000
_cell.length_c   1.000
_cell.angle_alpha   90.00
_cell.angle_beta   90.00
_cell.angle_gamma   90.00
#
_symmetry.space_group_name_H-M   'P 1'
#
loop_
_entity.id
_entity.type
_entity.pdbx_description
1 polymer ?
#
loop_
_entity_poly.entity_id
_entity_poly.type
_entity_poly.pdbx_seq_one_letter_code
_entity_poly.pdbx_strand_id
1 'polypeptide(L)'
;MKLSAAVLCALVAVQAAGSNPPVDNNIRDEDYGVVARFTPGFTSRVRKIPDFLDNSFYHNNLAKIVTFHSDWTLLTHKEALGHVVEYAENGTLWDEDFSDSLLKLSKLPMPAGSKGEIRKKCSVVNHRLY
;
A
#
# COMPACT_ATOMS: atom_id res chain seq x y z
N MET A 1 20.10 -8.37 1.79
CA MET A 1 20.15 -6.91 2.02
C MET A 1 20.31 -6.06 0.75
N LYS A 2 21.05 -6.47 -0.30
CA LYS A 2 21.35 -5.58 -1.44
C LYS A 2 20.31 -5.53 -2.58
N LEU A 3 19.46 -6.54 -2.78
CA LEU A 3 18.51 -6.56 -3.92
C LEU A 3 17.27 -5.68 -3.71
N SER A 4 16.58 -5.77 -2.56
CA SER A 4 15.33 -5.01 -2.32
C SER A 4 15.57 -3.50 -2.24
N ALA A 5 16.66 -3.05 -1.61
CA ALA A 5 17.01 -1.63 -1.56
C ALA A 5 17.43 -1.06 -2.94
N ALA A 6 18.01 -1.89 -3.82
CA ALA A 6 18.37 -1.46 -5.18
C ALA A 6 17.13 -1.29 -6.08
N VAL A 7 16.11 -2.14 -5.90
CA VAL A 7 14.81 -2.01 -6.58
C VAL A 7 14.05 -0.77 -6.08
N LEU A 8 14.07 -0.53 -4.76
CA LEU A 8 13.55 0.68 -4.13
C LEU A 8 14.21 1.95 -4.70
N CYS A 9 15.54 1.96 -4.78
CA CYS A 9 16.29 3.09 -5.32
C CYS A 9 16.07 3.25 -6.83
N ALA A 10 15.95 2.17 -7.61
CA ALA A 10 15.74 2.30 -9.05
C ALA A 10 14.31 2.76 -9.41
N LEU A 11 13.28 2.29 -8.69
CA LEU A 11 11.88 2.72 -8.90
C LEU A 11 11.64 4.12 -8.32
N VAL A 12 12.11 4.40 -7.10
CA VAL A 12 11.88 5.70 -6.44
C VAL A 12 12.85 6.79 -6.95
N ALA A 13 14.11 6.49 -7.26
CA ALA A 13 15.08 7.52 -7.68
C ALA A 13 14.92 7.98 -9.12
N VAL A 14 14.27 7.21 -10.01
CA VAL A 14 13.95 7.67 -11.37
C VAL A 14 12.96 8.83 -11.35
N GLN A 15 12.21 8.99 -10.26
CA GLN A 15 11.23 10.05 -10.07
C GLN A 15 11.70 11.20 -9.17
N ALA A 16 12.91 11.11 -8.60
CA ALA A 16 13.49 12.14 -7.73
C ALA A 16 14.17 13.29 -8.49
N ALA A 17 14.14 13.30 -9.83
CA ALA A 17 14.68 14.38 -10.66
C ALA A 17 13.67 15.56 -10.78
N GLY A 18 13.30 16.15 -9.65
CA GLY A 18 12.51 17.38 -9.57
C GLY A 18 11.00 17.16 -9.70
N SER A 19 10.25 17.60 -8.68
CA SER A 19 8.84 17.29 -8.38
C SER A 19 8.68 15.90 -7.74
N ASN A 20 8.01 15.83 -6.57
CA ASN A 20 7.60 14.57 -5.95
C ASN A 20 6.43 14.03 -6.76
N PRO A 21 6.64 13.13 -7.71
CA PRO A 21 5.55 12.68 -8.55
C PRO A 21 4.75 11.60 -7.79
N PRO A 22 3.49 11.35 -8.17
CA PRO A 22 2.79 10.16 -7.73
C PRO A 22 3.61 8.93 -8.14
N VAL A 23 3.87 8.04 -7.18
CA VAL A 23 4.51 6.74 -7.38
C VAL A 23 3.51 5.69 -6.96
N ASP A 24 3.38 4.61 -7.73
CA ASP A 24 2.45 3.56 -7.34
C ASP A 24 2.95 2.86 -6.08
N ASN A 25 2.03 2.67 -5.14
CA ASN A 25 2.34 2.14 -3.81
C ASN A 25 2.72 0.65 -3.85
N ASN A 26 2.44 -0.04 -4.96
CA ASN A 26 2.62 -1.48 -5.06
C ASN A 26 3.04 -1.87 -6.49
N ILE A 27 4.04 -2.75 -6.58
CA ILE A 27 4.57 -3.26 -7.85
C ILE A 27 3.52 -3.96 -8.72
N ARG A 28 2.41 -4.43 -8.13
CA ARG A 28 1.28 -4.97 -8.91
C ARG A 28 0.52 -3.86 -9.65
N ASP A 29 0.51 -2.64 -9.14
CA ASP A 29 -0.24 -1.52 -9.70
C ASP A 29 0.57 -0.79 -10.78
N GLU A 30 1.91 -0.86 -10.69
CA GLU A 30 2.87 -0.33 -11.66
C GLU A 30 2.67 -0.81 -13.11
N ASP A 31 3.15 0.00 -14.06
CA ASP A 31 3.22 -0.35 -15.48
C ASP A 31 4.15 -1.54 -15.72
N TYR A 32 3.71 -2.50 -16.52
CA TYR A 32 4.48 -3.72 -16.78
C TYR A 32 5.83 -3.42 -17.44
N GLY A 33 5.92 -2.42 -18.32
CA GLY A 33 7.17 -2.01 -18.95
C GLY A 33 8.15 -1.41 -17.94
N VAL A 34 7.65 -0.66 -16.96
CA VAL A 34 8.44 -0.15 -15.83
C VAL A 34 8.95 -1.30 -14.96
N VAL A 35 8.08 -2.23 -14.56
CA VAL A 35 8.47 -3.41 -13.77
C VAL A 35 9.51 -4.26 -14.51
N ALA A 36 9.32 -4.50 -15.81
CA ALA A 36 10.25 -5.27 -16.63
C ALA A 36 11.61 -4.60 -16.77
N ARG A 37 11.65 -3.27 -16.81
CA ARG A 37 12.90 -2.49 -16.92
C ARG A 37 13.74 -2.56 -15.64
N PHE A 38 13.10 -2.44 -14.48
CA PHE A 38 13.81 -2.35 -13.20
C PHE A 38 13.95 -3.69 -12.46
N THR A 39 13.07 -4.65 -12.76
CA THR A 39 13.03 -5.97 -12.10
C THR A 39 12.82 -7.13 -13.10
N PRO A 40 13.62 -7.22 -14.19
CA PRO A 40 13.37 -8.16 -15.28
C PRO A 40 13.21 -9.61 -14.82
N GLY A 41 13.99 -10.04 -13.81
CA GLY A 41 13.94 -11.40 -13.25
C GLY A 41 12.74 -11.71 -12.35
N PHE A 42 11.96 -10.71 -11.95
CA PHE A 42 10.78 -10.85 -11.09
C PHE A 42 9.47 -10.56 -11.83
N THR A 43 9.52 -9.87 -12.98
CA THR A 43 8.35 -9.46 -13.77
C THR A 43 7.32 -10.59 -13.97
N SER A 44 7.77 -11.78 -14.37
CA SER A 44 6.88 -12.93 -14.62
C SER A 44 6.30 -13.57 -13.36
N ARG A 45 6.79 -13.18 -12.18
CA ARG A 45 6.34 -13.67 -10.86
C ARG A 45 5.47 -12.67 -10.12
N VAL A 46 5.35 -11.43 -10.61
CA VAL A 46 4.46 -10.43 -10.01
C VAL A 46 3.03 -10.92 -10.17
N ARG A 47 2.33 -11.14 -9.06
CA ARG A 47 0.90 -11.44 -9.07
C ARG A 47 0.15 -10.12 -9.16
N LYS A 48 -0.67 -10.00 -10.21
CA LYS A 48 -1.55 -8.85 -10.44
C LYS A 48 -2.92 -9.35 -10.88
N ILE A 49 -3.97 -8.89 -10.20
CA ILE A 49 -5.34 -8.99 -10.68
C ILE A 49 -5.80 -7.55 -10.94
N PRO A 50 -5.92 -7.12 -12.21
CA PRO A 50 -6.28 -5.75 -12.54
C PRO A 50 -7.65 -5.39 -11.99
N ASP A 51 -7.81 -4.16 -11.50
CA ASP A 51 -9.10 -3.58 -11.07
C ASP A 51 -9.80 -4.27 -9.89
N PHE A 52 -9.10 -5.20 -9.21
CA PHE A 52 -9.61 -5.84 -8.00
C PHE A 52 -8.74 -5.51 -6.77
N LEU A 53 -9.43 -5.23 -5.67
CA LEU A 53 -8.83 -5.23 -4.34
C LEU A 53 -8.83 -6.68 -3.86
N ASP A 54 -7.64 -7.27 -3.80
CA ASP A 54 -7.44 -8.70 -3.55
C ASP A 54 -6.23 -8.96 -2.64
N ASN A 55 -6.01 -10.24 -2.29
CA ASN A 55 -4.88 -10.66 -1.46
C ASN A 55 -3.57 -10.85 -2.24
N SER A 56 -3.47 -10.42 -3.51
CA SER A 56 -2.25 -10.56 -4.31
C SER A 56 -1.05 -9.80 -3.73
N PHE A 57 -1.33 -8.74 -2.96
CA PHE A 57 -0.33 -8.05 -2.14
C PHE A 57 0.45 -9.03 -1.26
N TYR A 58 -0.21 -9.86 -0.46
CA TYR A 58 0.47 -10.78 0.46
C TYR A 58 1.26 -11.87 -0.26
N HIS A 59 0.78 -12.34 -1.42
CA HIS A 59 1.56 -13.23 -2.27
C HIS A 59 2.86 -12.58 -2.76
N ASN A 60 2.81 -11.31 -3.14
CA ASN A 60 3.98 -10.55 -3.58
C ASN A 60 4.95 -10.27 -2.41
N ASN A 61 4.44 -10.01 -1.20
CA ASN A 61 5.26 -9.96 0.03
C ASN A 61 6.05 -11.25 0.23
N LEU A 62 5.39 -12.42 0.21
CA LEU A 62 6.07 -13.71 0.38
C LEU A 62 7.08 -14.00 -0.74
N ALA A 63 6.77 -13.57 -1.97
CA ALA A 63 7.69 -13.65 -3.10
C ALA A 63 8.86 -12.65 -3.01
N LYS A 64 8.87 -11.77 -2.02
CA LYS A 64 9.89 -10.73 -1.80
C LYS A 64 9.89 -9.68 -2.91
N ILE A 65 8.72 -9.45 -3.52
CA ILE A 65 8.50 -8.53 -4.64
C ILE A 65 7.59 -7.40 -4.13
N VAL A 66 8.15 -6.44 -3.40
CA VAL A 66 7.42 -5.30 -2.82
C VAL A 66 8.19 -4.01 -3.05
N THR A 67 7.46 -2.89 -3.15
CA THR A 67 8.02 -1.59 -3.52
C THR A 67 8.52 -0.80 -2.31
N PHE A 68 7.88 -0.92 -1.14
CA PHE A 68 8.25 -0.13 0.03
C PHE A 68 8.92 -0.91 1.14
N HIS A 69 9.76 -0.21 1.91
CA HIS A 69 10.43 -0.78 3.07
C HIS A 69 9.42 -1.20 4.15
N SER A 70 8.36 -0.42 4.34
CA SER A 70 7.25 -0.75 5.24
C SER A 70 6.65 -2.12 4.93
N ASP A 71 6.45 -2.43 3.65
CA ASP A 71 5.84 -3.70 3.24
C ASP A 71 6.81 -4.86 3.48
N TRP A 72 8.10 -4.62 3.23
CA TRP A 72 9.15 -5.60 3.53
C TRP A 72 9.23 -5.92 5.02
N THR A 73 9.05 -4.92 5.89
CA THR A 73 9.11 -5.13 7.35
C THR A 73 8.01 -6.03 7.89
N LEU A 74 6.92 -6.24 7.13
CA LEU A 74 5.91 -7.25 7.48
C LEU A 74 6.51 -8.66 7.52
N LEU A 75 7.59 -8.92 6.78
CA LEU A 75 8.26 -10.22 6.75
C LEU A 75 9.31 -10.39 7.86
N THR A 76 9.66 -9.32 8.60
CA THR A 76 10.76 -9.35 9.57
C THR A 76 10.29 -9.66 10.99
N HIS A 77 9.05 -9.31 11.33
CA HIS A 77 8.45 -9.63 12.62
C HIS A 77 7.61 -10.90 12.54
N LYS A 78 7.78 -11.81 13.51
CA LYS A 78 7.14 -13.15 13.49
C LYS A 78 5.62 -13.08 13.40
N GLU A 79 4.99 -12.21 14.19
CA GLU A 79 3.53 -12.05 14.22
C GLU A 79 2.99 -11.49 12.90
N ALA A 80 3.57 -10.39 12.42
CA ALA A 80 3.20 -9.81 11.13
C ALA A 80 3.39 -10.80 9.96
N LEU A 81 4.50 -11.56 9.97
CA LEU A 81 4.74 -12.59 8.97
C LEU A 81 3.67 -13.70 9.03
N GLY A 82 3.22 -14.06 10.24
CA GLY A 82 2.11 -15.01 10.43
C GLY A 82 0.85 -14.54 9.69
N HIS A 83 0.43 -13.30 9.92
CA HIS A 83 -0.71 -12.73 9.20
C HIS A 83 -0.49 -12.59 7.69
N VAL A 84 0.73 -12.27 7.23
CA VAL A 84 1.03 -12.27 5.79
C VAL A 84 0.80 -13.64 5.16
N VAL A 85 1.19 -14.72 5.85
CA VAL A 85 0.94 -16.09 5.38
C VAL A 85 -0.56 -16.40 5.38
N GLU A 86 -1.26 -16.12 6.48
CA GLU A 86 -2.71 -16.34 6.62
C GLU A 86 -3.50 -15.65 5.50
N TYR A 87 -3.23 -14.37 5.25
CA TYR A 87 -3.91 -13.59 4.22
C TYR A 87 -3.54 -14.02 2.81
N ALA A 88 -2.32 -14.51 2.58
CA ALA A 88 -1.95 -15.10 1.30
C ALA A 88 -2.67 -16.44 1.06
N GLU A 89 -2.89 -17.25 2.09
CA GLU A 89 -3.56 -18.56 1.97
C GLU A 89 -5.09 -18.45 1.93
N ASN A 90 -5.65 -17.43 2.59
CA ASN A 90 -7.09 -17.23 2.71
C ASN A 90 -7.50 -15.77 2.40
N GLY A 91 -7.90 -15.53 1.15
CA GLY A 91 -8.38 -14.22 0.71
C GLY A 91 -9.67 -13.77 1.42
N THR A 92 -10.56 -14.71 1.79
CA THR A 92 -11.80 -14.36 2.52
C THR A 92 -11.51 -13.85 3.92
N LEU A 93 -10.58 -14.49 4.64
CA LEU A 93 -10.15 -14.01 5.96
C LEU A 93 -9.54 -12.61 5.85
N TRP A 94 -8.70 -12.38 4.84
CA TRP A 94 -8.16 -11.06 4.58
C TRP A 94 -9.26 -10.02 4.32
N ASP A 95 -10.23 -10.32 3.47
CA ASP A 95 -11.35 -9.41 3.15
C ASP A 95 -12.14 -9.04 4.42
N GLU A 96 -12.43 -10.03 5.27
CA GLU A 96 -13.13 -9.85 6.55
C GLU A 96 -12.33 -8.93 7.49
N ASP A 97 -11.07 -9.27 7.77
CA ASP A 97 -10.21 -8.51 8.68
C ASP A 97 -9.88 -7.11 8.14
N PHE A 98 -9.76 -6.97 6.82
CA PHE A 98 -9.58 -5.67 6.17
C PHE A 98 -10.80 -4.77 6.39
N SER A 99 -12.01 -5.30 6.23
CA SER A 99 -13.25 -4.57 6.45
C SER A 99 -13.41 -4.14 7.92
N ASP A 100 -13.10 -5.03 8.85
CA ASP A 100 -13.14 -4.75 10.29
C ASP A 100 -12.09 -3.72 10.70
N SER A 101 -10.91 -3.77 10.08
CA SER A 101 -9.85 -2.78 10.28
C SER A 101 -10.26 -1.39 9.80
N LEU A 102 -10.90 -1.28 8.63
CA LEU A 102 -11.44 -0.01 8.14
C LEU A 102 -12.57 0.52 9.03
N LEU A 103 -13.44 -0.36 9.54
CA LEU A 103 -14.47 0.02 10.51
C LEU A 103 -13.85 0.54 11.82
N LYS A 104 -12.81 -0.12 12.33
CA LYS A 104 -12.07 0.33 13.51
C LYS A 104 -11.41 1.69 13.27
N LEU A 105 -10.79 1.89 12.11
CA LEU A 105 -10.19 3.17 11.71
C LEU A 105 -11.22 4.30 11.64
N SER A 106 -12.42 4.02 11.11
CA SER A 106 -13.51 5.01 10.99
C SER A 106 -14.04 5.52 12.33
N LYS A 107 -13.83 4.75 13.40
CA LYS A 107 -14.30 5.06 14.77
C LYS A 107 -13.27 5.84 15.60
N LEU A 108 -12.13 6.20 15.03
CA LEU A 108 -11.15 7.02 15.75
C LEU A 108 -11.78 8.37 16.14
N PRO A 109 -11.70 8.76 17.44
CA PRO A 109 -12.33 9.98 17.91
C PRO A 109 -11.61 11.21 17.36
N MET A 110 -12.36 12.31 17.22
CA MET A 110 -11.74 13.61 17.01
C MET A 110 -10.83 13.96 18.20
N PRO A 111 -9.76 14.75 18.00
CA PRO A 111 -8.94 15.25 19.10
C PRO A 111 -9.80 15.95 20.15
N ALA A 112 -9.50 15.72 21.43
CA ALA A 112 -10.27 16.28 22.54
C ALA A 112 -10.46 17.80 22.40
N GLY A 113 -11.68 18.30 22.61
CA GLY A 113 -12.03 19.72 22.46
C GLY A 113 -12.34 20.17 21.03
N SER A 114 -12.16 19.31 20.02
CA SER A 114 -12.54 19.62 18.64
C SER A 114 -14.06 19.76 18.48
N LYS A 115 -14.50 20.88 17.91
CA LYS A 115 -15.88 21.07 17.45
C LYS A 115 -15.91 20.88 15.93
N GLY A 116 -16.30 19.70 15.48
CA GLY A 116 -16.49 19.42 14.07
C GLY A 116 -17.62 20.23 13.45
N GLU A 117 -17.65 20.33 12.13
CA GLU A 117 -18.76 20.89 11.36
C GLU A 117 -19.12 20.00 10.18
N ILE A 118 -20.39 20.06 9.75
CA ILE A 118 -20.81 19.45 8.50
C ILE A 118 -20.52 20.45 7.38
N ARG A 119 -19.53 20.16 6.54
CA ARG A 119 -19.12 21.05 5.44
C ARG A 119 -20.17 21.06 4.32
N LYS A 120 -20.51 22.25 3.82
CA LYS A 120 -21.34 22.40 2.61
C LYS A 120 -20.58 22.01 1.33
N LYS A 121 -19.26 22.21 1.34
CA LYS A 121 -18.33 21.82 0.28
C LYS A 121 -17.07 21.27 0.92
N CYS A 122 -16.72 20.01 0.65
CA CYS A 122 -15.63 19.30 1.35
C CYS A 122 -14.26 20.00 1.27
N SER A 123 -14.02 20.74 0.18
CA SER A 123 -12.76 21.41 -0.10
C SER A 123 -12.57 22.76 0.61
N VAL A 124 -13.59 23.28 1.32
CA VAL A 124 -13.51 24.56 2.02
C VAL A 124 -14.13 24.44 3.42
N VAL A 125 -13.59 25.18 4.38
CA VAL A 125 -14.21 25.34 5.70
C VAL A 125 -15.44 26.22 5.54
N ASN A 126 -16.53 25.92 6.27
CA ASN A 126 -17.67 26.82 6.26
C ASN A 126 -17.26 28.13 6.95
N HIS A 127 -17.34 29.23 6.22
CA HIS A 127 -17.27 30.54 6.83
C HIS A 127 -18.68 30.93 7.26
N ARG A 128 -18.85 31.22 8.56
CA ARG A 128 -20.01 32.01 9.01
C ARG A 128 -19.78 33.43 8.51
N LEU A 129 -20.36 33.76 7.38
CA LEU A 129 -20.42 35.14 6.92
C LEU A 129 -21.11 35.96 8.01
N TYR A 130 -20.38 36.92 8.57
CA TYR A 130 -20.95 38.22 8.90
C TYR A 130 -20.83 39.08 7.65
#